data_AF-A0A259DTI3-F1
#
_entry.id   AF-A0A259DTI3-F1
#
_cell.length_a   1.000
_cell.length_b   1.000
_cell.length_c   1.000
_cell.angle_alpha   90.00
_cell.angle_beta   90.00
_cell.angle_gamma   90.00
#
_symmetry.space_group_name_H-M   'P 1'
#
loop_
_entity.id
_entity.type
_entity.pdbx_description
1 polymer ?
#
loop_
_entity_poly.entity_id
_entity_poly.type
_entity_poly.pdbx_seq_one_letter_code
_entity_poly.pdbx_strand_id
1 'polypeptide(L)'
;MCKACNYTIHGAQHHFGWDNSNPPAATVEPGATILFQCQDSSAGQLGPQSKLADVTALDFGKINPVSGPIYVMGAEPGDAIKVTIDSFAPRVFDGRGFGWTANIPGFGLLADQFLDPALHVWSYDPGQMGPALFGREARVPLKPFAGTIGNALAEPGLHSVVPPRRVGGNLDIRDLNAGVTLYLPVEV
;
A
#
# COMPACT_ATOMS: atom_id res chain seq x y z
N MET A 1 1.43 -3.86 16.63
CA MET A 1 2.88 -4.04 16.40
C MET A 1 3.19 -5.52 16.44
N CYS A 2 3.86 -6.07 15.43
CA CYS A 2 4.13 -7.51 15.34
C CYS A 2 4.96 -7.96 16.54
N LYS A 3 4.48 -8.96 17.29
CA LYS A 3 5.14 -9.43 18.52
C LYS A 3 6.18 -10.54 18.27
N ALA A 4 6.20 -11.15 17.08
CA ALA A 4 7.09 -12.26 16.73
C ALA A 4 7.31 -12.39 15.20
N CYS A 5 7.73 -11.32 14.53
CA CYS A 5 8.04 -11.39 13.10
C CYS A 5 9.45 -11.94 12.87
N ASN A 6 9.61 -12.81 11.88
CA ASN A 6 10.92 -13.31 11.46
C ASN A 6 11.73 -12.23 10.75
N TYR A 7 11.06 -11.34 10.00
CA TYR A 7 11.69 -10.31 9.19
C TYR A 7 10.98 -8.96 9.35
N THR A 8 11.73 -7.87 9.14
CA THR A 8 11.17 -6.53 8.96
C THR A 8 11.67 -5.96 7.64
N ILE A 9 10.74 -5.51 6.80
CA ILE A 9 11.02 -4.81 5.54
C ILE A 9 10.77 -3.33 5.78
N HIS A 10 11.85 -2.56 5.76
CA HIS A 10 11.79 -1.13 6.03
C HIS A 10 11.27 -0.36 4.82
N GLY A 11 10.66 0.80 5.06
CA GLY A 11 10.10 1.62 3.99
C GLY A 11 11.13 2.12 2.97
N ALA A 12 12.44 2.02 3.23
CA ALA A 12 13.48 2.28 2.23
C ALA A 12 13.63 1.15 1.19
N GLN A 13 13.18 -0.06 1.51
CA GLN A 13 13.18 -1.23 0.64
C GLN A 13 11.88 -1.29 -0.16
N HIS A 14 11.72 -0.34 -1.08
CA HIS A 14 10.54 -0.21 -1.94
C HIS A 14 10.93 0.04 -3.39
N HIS A 15 9.95 -0.15 -4.28
CA HIS A 15 10.06 0.11 -5.72
C HIS A 15 8.78 0.79 -6.25
N PHE A 16 8.89 1.48 -7.40
CA PHE A 16 7.80 2.23 -8.05
C PHE A 16 7.24 1.54 -9.31
N GLY A 17 7.51 0.25 -9.46
CA GLY A 17 7.03 -0.57 -10.57
C GLY A 17 7.31 -2.04 -10.34
N TRP A 18 6.50 -2.90 -10.93
CA TRP A 18 6.74 -4.34 -10.93
C TRP A 18 7.85 -4.64 -11.93
N ASP A 19 8.92 -5.28 -11.49
CA ASP A 19 10.01 -5.70 -12.36
C ASP A 19 10.63 -6.96 -11.75
N ASN A 20 10.74 -8.03 -12.53
CA ASN A 20 11.30 -9.30 -12.05
C ASN A 20 12.83 -9.28 -11.90
N SER A 21 13.49 -8.22 -12.35
CA SER A 21 14.91 -7.96 -12.09
C SER A 21 15.17 -7.24 -10.76
N ASN A 22 14.12 -6.77 -10.06
CA ASN A 22 14.27 -6.12 -8.77
C ASN A 22 14.93 -7.09 -7.77
N PRO A 23 16.04 -6.71 -7.12
CA PRO A 23 16.72 -7.58 -6.17
C PRO A 23 15.81 -7.82 -4.94
N PRO A 24 15.72 -9.04 -4.42
CA PRO A 24 14.97 -9.32 -3.21
C PRO A 24 15.46 -8.49 -2.03
N ALA A 25 14.54 -7.84 -1.32
CA ALA A 25 14.80 -7.18 -0.05
C ALA A 25 15.07 -8.19 1.08
N ALA A 26 14.52 -9.40 0.95
CA ALA A 26 14.78 -10.55 1.82
C ALA A 26 14.51 -11.87 1.08
N THR A 27 15.15 -12.93 1.55
CA THR A 27 14.87 -14.32 1.17
C THR A 27 14.31 -15.05 2.39
N VAL A 28 13.20 -15.76 2.24
CA VAL A 28 12.46 -16.39 3.34
C VAL A 28 12.05 -17.82 3.00
N GLU A 29 11.91 -18.66 4.02
CA GLU A 29 11.25 -19.96 3.92
C GLU A 29 9.72 -19.79 3.94
N PRO A 30 8.95 -20.70 3.31
CA PRO A 30 7.51 -20.78 3.50
C PRO A 30 7.11 -20.83 4.98
N GLY A 31 6.09 -20.05 5.36
CA GLY A 31 5.61 -19.93 6.74
C GLY A 31 6.25 -18.81 7.55
N ALA A 32 7.19 -18.05 6.98
CA ALA A 32 7.74 -16.86 7.64
C ALA A 32 6.70 -15.75 7.86
N THR A 33 6.77 -15.08 9.00
CA THR A 33 5.99 -13.87 9.31
C THR A 33 6.85 -12.63 9.08
N ILE A 34 6.32 -11.67 8.30
CA ILE A 34 7.06 -10.49 7.87
C ILE A 34 6.32 -9.22 8.30
N LEU A 35 7.04 -8.29 8.93
CA LEU A 35 6.56 -6.93 9.19
C LEU A 35 6.95 -6.02 8.03
N PHE A 36 5.98 -5.46 7.33
CA PHE A 36 6.22 -4.42 6.33
C PHE A 36 6.01 -3.03 6.93
N GLN A 37 7.02 -2.17 6.81
CA GLN A 37 6.93 -0.75 7.15
C GLN A 37 6.66 0.08 5.89
N CYS A 38 5.47 -0.09 5.32
CA CYS A 38 5.09 0.56 4.07
C CYS A 38 5.15 2.08 4.15
N GLN A 39 5.45 2.71 3.02
CA GLN A 39 5.13 4.13 2.78
C GLN A 39 3.67 4.24 2.34
N ASP A 40 3.05 5.42 2.49
CA ASP A 40 1.72 5.66 1.90
C ASP A 40 1.81 5.83 0.38
N SER A 41 0.66 5.88 -0.29
CA SER A 41 0.56 5.97 -1.76
C SER A 41 1.19 7.21 -2.37
N SER A 42 1.49 8.26 -1.59
CA SER A 42 2.23 9.43 -2.07
C SER A 42 3.75 9.30 -1.93
N ALA A 43 4.26 8.21 -1.36
CA ALA A 43 5.67 8.05 -0.99
C ALA A 43 6.20 9.19 -0.09
N GLY A 44 5.35 9.68 0.83
CA GLY A 44 5.69 10.77 1.74
C GLY A 44 5.67 12.17 1.10
N GLN A 45 5.21 12.31 -0.15
CA GLN A 45 5.00 13.62 -0.77
C GLN A 45 3.86 14.39 -0.08
N LEU A 46 2.90 13.68 0.52
CA LEU A 46 1.85 14.27 1.35
C LEU A 46 2.04 13.90 2.82
N GLY A 47 1.77 14.86 3.70
CA GLY A 47 1.89 14.73 5.14
C GLY A 47 0.78 15.46 5.90
N PRO A 48 0.81 15.44 7.24
CA PRO A 48 -0.24 16.03 8.08
C PRO A 48 -0.48 17.53 7.87
N GLN A 49 0.48 18.23 7.28
CA GLN A 49 0.45 19.68 7.03
C GLN A 49 0.27 20.01 5.53
N SER A 50 0.05 19.00 4.69
CA SER A 50 -0.13 19.20 3.25
C SER A 50 -1.35 20.06 2.94
N LYS A 51 -1.20 20.82 1.87
CA LYS A 51 -2.18 21.76 1.32
C LYS A 51 -2.52 21.35 -0.11
N LEU A 52 -3.50 22.05 -0.66
CA LEU A 52 -3.98 21.78 -2.02
C LEU A 52 -2.88 21.85 -3.09
N ALA A 53 -1.95 22.81 -2.94
CA ALA A 53 -0.81 22.95 -3.86
C ALA A 53 0.09 21.72 -3.90
N ASP A 54 0.19 20.96 -2.80
CA ASP A 54 1.00 19.75 -2.74
C ASP A 54 0.36 18.61 -3.54
N VAL A 55 -0.98 18.57 -3.62
CA VAL A 55 -1.71 17.62 -4.48
C VAL A 55 -1.42 17.88 -5.95
N THR A 56 -1.45 19.16 -6.36
CA THR A 56 -1.14 19.56 -7.74
C THR A 56 0.33 19.33 -8.09
N ALA A 57 1.22 19.35 -7.10
CA ALA A 57 2.66 19.12 -7.27
C ALA A 57 3.07 17.64 -7.17
N LEU A 58 2.13 16.70 -7.00
CA LEU A 58 2.44 15.27 -6.89
C LEU A 58 3.22 14.76 -8.11
N ASP A 59 4.37 14.14 -7.84
CA ASP A 59 5.15 13.39 -8.81
C ASP A 59 4.56 12.00 -8.97
N PHE A 60 3.79 11.80 -10.04
CA PHE A 60 3.17 10.52 -10.42
C PHE A 60 4.19 9.44 -10.79
N GLY A 61 5.47 9.80 -11.02
CA GLY A 61 6.54 8.81 -11.16
C GLY A 61 6.92 8.15 -9.83
N LYS A 62 6.46 8.70 -8.70
CA LYS A 62 6.81 8.26 -7.34
C LYS A 62 5.59 7.96 -6.48
N ILE A 63 4.44 7.68 -7.09
CA ILE A 63 3.26 7.23 -6.34
C ILE A 63 3.25 5.71 -6.21
N ASN A 64 2.50 5.22 -5.23
CA ASN A 64 2.30 3.81 -4.93
C ASN A 64 3.60 3.00 -4.80
N PRO A 65 4.54 3.40 -3.94
CA PRO A 65 5.70 2.57 -3.62
C PRO A 65 5.25 1.23 -3.04
N VAL A 66 5.82 0.14 -3.52
CA VAL A 66 5.57 -1.22 -3.02
C VAL A 66 6.80 -1.70 -2.26
N SER A 67 6.61 -2.17 -1.03
CA SER A 67 7.71 -2.70 -0.19
C SER A 67 8.07 -4.13 -0.59
N GLY A 68 9.37 -4.43 -0.68
CA GLY A 68 9.87 -5.72 -1.18
C GLY A 68 10.83 -5.53 -2.36
N PRO A 69 10.95 -6.52 -3.28
CA PRO A 69 10.24 -7.81 -3.29
C PRO A 69 10.79 -8.80 -2.25
N ILE A 70 10.05 -9.88 -1.98
CA ILE A 70 10.46 -10.99 -1.12
C ILE A 70 10.65 -12.22 -1.99
N TYR A 71 11.81 -12.86 -1.87
CA TYR A 71 12.06 -14.15 -2.48
C TYR A 71 11.63 -15.26 -1.52
N VAL A 72 10.66 -16.07 -1.94
CA VAL A 72 10.16 -17.21 -1.17
C VAL A 72 10.84 -18.48 -1.69
N MET A 73 11.61 -19.14 -0.83
CA MET A 73 12.37 -20.32 -1.25
C MET A 73 11.45 -21.46 -1.69
N GLY A 74 11.81 -22.07 -2.81
CA GLY A 74 11.09 -23.21 -3.40
C GLY A 74 9.79 -22.86 -4.11
N ALA A 75 9.40 -21.58 -4.20
CA ALA A 75 8.29 -21.18 -5.06
C ALA A 75 8.71 -21.21 -6.53
N GLU A 76 7.93 -21.89 -7.37
CA GLU A 76 8.20 -22.04 -8.80
C GLU A 76 7.01 -21.56 -9.65
N PRO A 77 7.22 -21.17 -10.93
CA PRO A 77 6.13 -20.80 -11.83
C PRO A 77 5.04 -21.89 -11.89
N GLY A 78 3.79 -21.50 -11.65
CA GLY A 78 2.65 -22.43 -11.54
C GLY A 78 2.19 -22.70 -10.10
N ASP A 79 3.01 -22.35 -9.10
CA ASP A 79 2.60 -22.36 -7.70
C ASP A 79 1.71 -21.17 -7.34
N ALA A 80 1.28 -21.11 -6.07
CA ALA A 80 0.66 -19.95 -5.47
C ALA A 80 1.31 -19.59 -4.14
N ILE A 81 1.58 -18.30 -3.93
CA ILE A 81 1.92 -17.76 -2.61
C ILE A 81 0.62 -17.53 -1.84
N LYS A 82 0.50 -18.20 -0.69
CA LYS A 82 -0.55 -17.97 0.29
C LYS A 82 -0.10 -16.92 1.29
N VAL A 83 -0.71 -15.75 1.27
CA VAL A 83 -0.45 -14.65 2.22
C VAL A 83 -1.60 -14.51 3.19
N THR A 84 -1.34 -14.65 4.49
CA THR A 84 -2.30 -14.27 5.54
C THR A 84 -1.94 -12.88 6.07
N ILE A 85 -2.94 -11.99 6.12
CA ILE A 85 -2.76 -10.64 6.66
C ILE A 85 -3.09 -10.68 8.15
N ASP A 86 -2.08 -10.61 9.00
CA ASP A 86 -2.29 -10.76 10.45
C ASP A 86 -2.86 -9.50 11.11
N SER A 87 -2.28 -8.33 10.82
CA SER A 87 -2.67 -7.08 11.45
C SER A 87 -2.17 -5.86 10.70
N PHE A 88 -2.77 -4.71 10.99
CA PHE A 88 -2.30 -3.39 10.54
C PHE A 88 -1.96 -2.53 11.74
N ALA A 89 -0.95 -1.68 11.59
CA ALA A 89 -0.66 -0.61 12.54
C ALA A 89 -0.39 0.68 11.74
N PRO A 90 -1.16 1.75 11.96
CA PRO A 90 -0.91 3.02 11.29
C PRO A 90 0.42 3.61 11.75
N ARG A 91 1.08 4.36 10.86
CA ARG A 91 2.18 5.24 11.27
C ARG A 91 1.62 6.37 12.12
N VAL A 92 2.39 6.76 13.14
CA VAL A 92 2.03 7.80 14.10
C VAL A 92 2.94 9.01 13.88
N PHE A 93 2.32 10.18 13.74
CA PHE A 93 2.97 11.48 13.61
C PHE A 93 2.50 12.35 14.78
N ASP A 94 3.42 12.81 15.62
CA ASP A 94 3.13 13.63 16.81
C ASP A 94 1.99 13.06 17.69
N GLY A 95 1.99 11.73 17.89
CA GLY A 95 0.98 11.03 18.69
C GLY A 95 -0.37 10.81 18.00
N ARG A 96 -0.52 11.17 16.72
CA ARG A 96 -1.75 10.98 15.93
C ARG A 96 -1.54 10.03 14.75
N GLY A 97 -2.58 9.29 14.42
CA GLY A 97 -2.68 8.60 13.13
C GLY A 97 -2.94 9.62 12.01
N PHE A 98 -2.38 9.35 10.85
CA PHE A 98 -2.49 10.19 9.65
C PHE A 98 -3.01 9.38 8.46
N GLY A 99 -3.67 10.06 7.53
CA GLY A 99 -4.00 9.58 6.20
C GLY A 99 -4.43 10.75 5.33
N TRP A 100 -4.64 10.54 4.04
CA TRP A 100 -5.13 11.58 3.14
C TRP A 100 -6.11 11.01 2.12
N THR A 101 -6.99 11.87 1.63
CA THR A 101 -7.84 11.61 0.47
C THR A 101 -7.81 12.84 -0.41
N ALA A 102 -7.59 12.66 -1.70
CA ALA A 102 -7.51 13.77 -2.64
C ALA A 102 -8.38 13.53 -3.87
N ASN A 103 -8.94 14.62 -4.40
CA ASN A 103 -9.33 14.67 -5.80
C ASN A 103 -8.12 15.16 -6.59
N ILE A 104 -7.64 14.36 -7.54
CA ILE A 104 -6.48 14.70 -8.36
C ILE A 104 -6.99 14.95 -9.79
N PRO A 105 -6.88 16.19 -10.32
CA PRO A 105 -7.38 16.51 -11.64
C PRO A 105 -6.84 15.58 -12.73
N GLY A 106 -7.73 15.07 -13.59
CA GLY A 106 -7.37 14.14 -14.66
C GLY A 106 -7.17 12.69 -14.23
N PHE A 107 -7.41 12.34 -12.96
CA PHE A 107 -7.25 10.98 -12.45
C PHE A 107 -8.51 10.45 -11.75
N GLY A 108 -8.90 9.22 -12.07
CA GLY A 108 -10.06 8.54 -11.48
C GLY A 108 -11.32 8.57 -12.35
N LEU A 109 -12.38 7.91 -11.86
CA LEU A 109 -13.59 7.64 -12.62
C LEU A 109 -14.35 8.90 -13.06
N LEU A 110 -14.37 9.94 -12.21
CA LEU A 110 -15.14 11.17 -12.41
C LEU A 110 -14.24 12.37 -12.73
N ALA A 111 -13.07 12.13 -13.32
CA ALA A 111 -12.08 13.16 -13.60
C ALA A 111 -12.58 14.25 -14.55
N ASP A 112 -13.60 13.97 -15.36
CA ASP A 112 -14.28 14.91 -16.25
C ASP A 112 -15.31 15.79 -15.54
N GLN A 113 -15.79 15.39 -14.36
CA GLN A 113 -16.79 16.09 -13.56
C GLN A 113 -16.19 16.87 -12.39
N PHE A 114 -15.06 16.40 -11.85
CA PHE A 114 -14.36 17.03 -10.72
C PHE A 114 -13.01 17.56 -11.16
N LEU A 115 -13.02 18.72 -11.80
CA LEU A 115 -11.84 19.34 -12.42
C LEU A 115 -10.90 20.01 -11.41
N ASP A 116 -11.45 20.50 -10.29
CA ASP A 116 -10.67 21.20 -9.27
C ASP A 116 -10.02 20.20 -8.30
N PRO A 117 -8.75 20.39 -7.91
CA PRO A 117 -8.15 19.54 -6.91
C PRO A 117 -8.89 19.69 -5.57
N ALA A 118 -8.85 18.65 -4.74
CA ALA A 118 -9.31 18.70 -3.36
C ALA A 118 -8.41 17.85 -2.47
N LEU A 119 -8.29 18.21 -1.19
CA LEU A 119 -7.51 17.46 -0.21
C LEU A 119 -8.27 17.42 1.13
N HIS A 120 -8.40 16.23 1.70
CA HIS A 120 -8.75 16.03 3.09
C HIS A 120 -7.62 15.29 3.80
N VAL A 121 -7.06 15.93 4.83
CA VAL A 121 -6.04 15.33 5.70
C VAL A 121 -6.73 14.73 6.91
N TRP A 122 -6.61 13.42 7.08
CA TRP A 122 -7.19 12.68 8.19
C TRP A 122 -6.27 12.74 9.41
N SER A 123 -6.89 12.94 10.58
CA SER A 123 -6.24 12.82 11.89
C SER A 123 -7.12 11.99 12.81
N TYR A 124 -6.54 10.97 13.46
CA TYR A 124 -7.27 10.05 14.32
C TYR A 124 -6.41 9.52 15.47
N ASP A 125 -7.04 8.91 16.48
CA ASP A 125 -6.35 8.21 17.56
C ASP A 125 -5.91 6.81 17.08
N PRO A 126 -4.60 6.54 16.95
CA PRO A 126 -4.10 5.28 16.43
C PRO A 126 -4.23 4.12 17.43
N GLY A 127 -4.46 4.40 18.72
CA GLY A 127 -4.66 3.39 19.76
C GLY A 127 -6.10 2.91 19.86
N GLN A 128 -7.07 3.77 19.53
CA GLN A 128 -8.49 3.43 19.56
C GLN A 128 -9.02 2.93 18.21
N MET A 129 -8.46 3.42 17.09
CA MET A 129 -8.93 3.09 15.73
C MET A 129 -10.44 3.30 15.53
N GLY A 130 -11.04 4.24 16.26
CA GLY A 130 -12.45 4.61 16.14
C GLY A 130 -12.72 5.48 14.90
N PRO A 131 -13.99 5.81 14.62
CA PRO A 131 -14.35 6.64 13.46
C PRO A 131 -13.63 8.01 13.43
N ALA A 132 -13.01 8.33 12.29
CA ALA A 132 -12.28 9.57 12.07
C ALA A 132 -13.18 10.67 11.49
N LEU A 133 -12.92 11.94 11.84
CA LEU A 133 -13.70 13.07 11.34
C LEU A 133 -13.47 13.30 9.84
N PHE A 134 -14.56 13.52 9.11
CA PHE A 134 -14.57 13.98 7.73
C PHE A 134 -15.33 15.30 7.65
N GLY A 135 -14.62 16.38 7.37
CA GLY A 135 -15.16 17.74 7.51
C GLY A 135 -15.64 18.03 8.94
N ARG A 136 -16.75 18.79 9.04
CA ARG A 136 -17.28 19.28 10.33
C ARG A 136 -18.33 18.36 10.96
N GLU A 137 -18.96 17.50 10.16
CA GLU A 137 -20.24 16.88 10.52
C GLU A 137 -20.21 15.35 10.43
N ALA A 138 -19.31 14.78 9.63
CA ALA A 138 -19.27 13.34 9.39
C ALA A 138 -18.14 12.65 10.17
N ARG A 139 -18.36 11.37 10.47
CA ARG A 139 -17.34 10.45 10.97
C ARG A 139 -17.33 9.19 10.13
N VAL A 140 -16.15 8.75 9.70
CA VAL A 140 -15.95 7.58 8.85
C VAL A 140 -15.29 6.47 9.67
N PRO A 141 -15.89 5.27 9.77
CA PRO A 141 -15.27 4.12 10.42
C PRO A 141 -13.94 3.75 9.77
N LEU A 142 -12.91 3.50 10.58
CA LEU A 142 -11.61 3.07 10.08
C LEU A 142 -11.59 1.56 9.90
N LYS A 143 -11.31 1.10 8.67
CA LYS A 143 -11.11 -0.31 8.32
C LYS A 143 -9.85 -0.42 7.46
N PRO A 144 -8.66 -0.62 8.05
CA PRO A 144 -7.43 -0.73 7.29
C PRO A 144 -7.43 -2.01 6.43
N PHE A 145 -6.89 -1.89 5.22
CA PHE A 145 -6.72 -2.98 4.27
C PHE A 145 -5.48 -2.72 3.39
N ALA A 146 -4.99 -3.74 2.71
CA ALA A 146 -3.90 -3.62 1.74
C ALA A 146 -4.46 -3.28 0.35
N GLY A 147 -4.17 -2.07 -0.14
CA GLY A 147 -4.54 -1.66 -1.52
C GLY A 147 -3.69 -2.36 -2.57
N THR A 148 -2.37 -2.39 -2.36
CA THR A 148 -1.40 -2.98 -3.29
C THR A 148 -0.67 -4.16 -2.66
N ILE A 149 -0.84 -5.34 -3.25
CA ILE A 149 -0.14 -6.58 -2.87
C ILE A 149 -0.11 -7.52 -4.07
N GLY A 150 1.06 -8.08 -4.39
CA GLY A 150 1.22 -8.92 -5.58
C GLY A 150 2.59 -9.57 -5.70
N ASN A 151 2.71 -10.50 -6.65
CA ASN A 151 3.95 -11.13 -7.06
C ASN A 151 4.53 -10.45 -8.32
N ALA A 152 5.80 -10.72 -8.62
CA ALA A 152 6.42 -10.29 -9.87
C ALA A 152 5.82 -11.02 -11.09
N LEU A 153 5.86 -10.38 -12.25
CA LEU A 153 5.44 -10.96 -13.52
C LEU A 153 6.58 -11.75 -14.17
N ALA A 154 6.25 -12.77 -14.97
CA ALA A 154 7.20 -13.39 -15.90
C ALA A 154 7.69 -12.42 -16.98
N GLU A 155 6.84 -11.47 -17.38
CA GLU A 155 7.20 -10.49 -18.40
C GLU A 155 8.31 -9.54 -17.89
N PRO A 156 9.46 -9.47 -18.58
CA PRO A 156 10.59 -8.67 -18.13
C PRO A 156 10.32 -7.17 -18.25
N GLY A 157 11.09 -6.38 -17.49
CA GLY A 157 11.09 -4.93 -17.52
C GLY A 157 10.10 -4.28 -16.57
N LEU A 158 10.08 -2.95 -16.59
CA LEU A 158 9.32 -2.16 -15.64
C LEU A 158 7.84 -2.07 -16.04
N HIS A 159 6.99 -2.53 -15.14
CA HIS A 159 5.54 -2.52 -15.26
C HIS A 159 4.93 -1.54 -14.25
N SER A 160 3.98 -0.70 -14.71
CA SER A 160 3.28 0.24 -13.81
C SER A 160 2.59 -0.47 -12.64
N VAL A 161 2.66 0.14 -11.45
CA VAL A 161 1.97 -0.31 -10.23
C VAL A 161 0.47 -0.03 -10.29
N VAL A 162 0.05 1.02 -11.00
CA VAL A 162 -1.30 1.59 -10.91
C VAL A 162 -2.42 0.60 -11.28
N PRO A 163 -2.36 -0.14 -12.39
CA PRO A 163 -3.40 -1.12 -12.68
C PRO A 163 -3.21 -2.41 -11.87
N PRO A 164 -4.30 -3.08 -11.44
CA PRO A 164 -4.23 -4.46 -10.97
C PRO A 164 -3.75 -5.37 -12.10
N ARG A 165 -3.21 -6.52 -11.71
CA ARG A 165 -2.63 -7.55 -12.59
C ARG A 165 -3.11 -8.93 -12.16
N ARG A 166 -2.90 -9.93 -13.02
CA ARG A 166 -3.25 -11.32 -12.69
C ARG A 166 -2.48 -11.90 -11.50
N VAL A 167 -1.30 -11.33 -11.20
CA VAL A 167 -0.44 -11.66 -10.05
C VAL A 167 -0.71 -10.79 -8.82
N GLY A 168 -1.86 -10.11 -8.75
CA GLY A 168 -2.19 -9.15 -7.69
C GLY A 168 -2.00 -7.70 -8.15
N GLY A 169 -1.21 -6.91 -7.45
CA GLY A 169 -0.96 -5.51 -7.80
C GLY A 169 -1.85 -4.55 -7.03
N ASN A 170 -2.20 -3.41 -7.64
CA ASN A 170 -3.08 -2.41 -7.04
C ASN A 170 -4.56 -2.88 -7.12
N LEU A 171 -4.93 -3.79 -6.21
CA LEU A 171 -6.22 -4.46 -6.19
C LEU A 171 -7.34 -3.61 -5.59
N ASP A 172 -7.01 -2.80 -4.59
CA ASP A 172 -7.95 -1.91 -3.87
C ASP A 172 -9.24 -2.61 -3.36
N ILE A 173 -9.12 -3.88 -2.97
CA ILE A 173 -10.21 -4.67 -2.39
C ILE A 173 -10.28 -4.40 -0.88
N ARG A 174 -11.32 -3.68 -0.45
CA ARG A 174 -11.55 -3.28 0.97
C ARG A 174 -11.59 -4.43 1.98
N ASP A 175 -11.74 -5.66 1.50
CA ASP A 175 -11.81 -6.86 2.31
C ASP A 175 -10.44 -7.56 2.45
N LEU A 176 -9.37 -7.07 1.81
CA LEU A 176 -7.98 -7.49 2.10
C LEU A 176 -7.49 -6.92 3.43
N ASN A 177 -8.19 -7.27 4.51
CA ASN A 177 -7.98 -6.80 5.86
C ASN A 177 -7.42 -7.91 6.77
N ALA A 178 -7.25 -7.60 8.07
CA ALA A 178 -6.70 -8.55 9.03
C ALA A 178 -7.57 -9.82 9.16
N GLY A 179 -6.92 -10.99 9.14
CA GLY A 179 -7.54 -12.30 9.15
C GLY A 179 -7.80 -12.90 7.78
N VAL A 180 -7.63 -12.14 6.69
CA VAL A 180 -7.83 -12.64 5.33
C VAL A 180 -6.59 -13.33 4.79
N THR A 181 -6.82 -14.43 4.08
CA THR A 181 -5.81 -15.10 3.26
C THR A 181 -6.03 -14.79 1.79
N LEU A 182 -4.99 -14.29 1.13
CA LEU A 182 -4.92 -14.07 -0.30
C LEU A 182 -4.01 -15.12 -0.95
N TYR A 183 -4.41 -15.64 -2.11
CA TYR A 183 -3.59 -16.53 -2.92
C TYR A 183 -3.17 -15.79 -4.19
N LEU A 184 -1.87 -15.74 -4.44
CA LEU A 184 -1.27 -15.04 -5.58
C LEU A 184 -0.50 -16.04 -6.45
N PRO A 185 -0.75 -16.10 -7.77
CA PRO A 185 -0.02 -17.01 -8.64
C PRO A 185 1.46 -16.63 -8.74
N VAL A 186 2.33 -17.63 -8.83
CA VAL A 186 3.78 -17.48 -9.04
C VAL A 186 4.06 -17.59 -10.53
N GLU A 187 4.83 -16.62 -11.05
CA GLU A 187 5.27 -16.59 -12.44
C GLU A 187 6.79 -16.61 -12.61
N VAL A 188 7.53 -16.22 -11.56
CA VAL A 188 9.00 -16.16 -11.46
C VAL A 188 9.45 -16.47 -10.05
#